data_AF-A0A6A5SKL7-F1
#
_entry.id   AF-A0A6A5SKL7-F1
#
_cell.length_a   1.000
_cell.length_b   1.000
_cell.length_c   1.000
_cell.angle_alpha   90.00
_cell.angle_beta   90.00
_cell.angle_gamma   90.00
#
_symmetry.space_group_name_H-M   'P 1'
#
loop_
_entity.id
_entity.type
_entity.pdbx_description
1 polymer ?
#
loop_
_entity_poly.entity_id
_entity_poly.type
_entity_poly.pdbx_seq_one_letter_code
_entity_poly.pdbx_strand_id
1 'polypeptide(L)'
;MAPPSYTRATTSSTSRATSTSSKSDDTTTQTSTPEKNRNKKNLKRPSKLTPQARQSINYHQNLHPIKPQNSSKPCPLATLPSELRVYIYTFYYLSRQQQQTSSSCPKPRKTPPILHLCRAMRIEAAYTYYTTTPFTFAVRNLDFGPVTRWMDSLSLEHRGLLSRNSKLTINAIPAIRHTFAYPPPEYLLDGYVVDHWKACQQFGNLYMAVHKKHFVMFCRLASWFLWCDKAGITWGYAFPMLFHSHLLAHKNMVREFLRRDIVGLTEPCVRKAWTKNGDKAGLVKREMLRWLDALNTYYVQLTGCDTDVGAGRQWRERMSAVKGAVESW
;
A
#
# COMPACT_ATOMS: atom_id res chain seq x y z
N MET A 1 -12.01 -56.05 -27.06
CA MET A 1 -11.41 -54.77 -26.61
C MET A 1 -11.70 -53.73 -27.67
N ALA A 2 -12.57 -52.78 -27.35
CA ALA A 2 -13.01 -51.72 -28.25
C ALA A 2 -12.87 -50.36 -27.53
N PRO A 3 -12.43 -49.30 -28.22
CA PRO A 3 -12.14 -47.99 -27.63
C PRO A 3 -13.41 -47.22 -27.26
N PRO A 4 -13.34 -46.29 -26.29
CA PRO A 4 -14.48 -45.47 -25.90
C PRO A 4 -14.82 -44.39 -26.95
N SER A 5 -16.12 -44.30 -27.19
CA SER A 5 -16.84 -43.32 -28.00
C SER A 5 -16.74 -41.91 -27.40
N TYR A 6 -16.09 -40.97 -28.10
CA TYR A 6 -16.27 -39.54 -27.86
C TYR A 6 -17.41 -39.01 -28.72
N THR A 7 -18.56 -38.85 -28.07
CA THR A 7 -19.75 -38.18 -28.58
C THR A 7 -19.58 -36.67 -28.66
N ARG A 8 -19.80 -36.16 -29.88
CA ARG A 8 -20.57 -34.96 -30.27
C ARG A 8 -20.20 -33.59 -29.65
N ALA A 9 -19.61 -32.74 -30.49
CA ALA A 9 -19.78 -31.28 -30.43
C ALA A 9 -21.19 -30.91 -30.95
N THR A 10 -21.96 -30.16 -30.15
CA THR A 10 -23.22 -29.55 -30.59
C THR A 10 -23.01 -28.13 -31.07
N THR A 11 -23.46 -27.96 -32.31
CA THR A 11 -23.74 -26.76 -33.10
C THR A 11 -24.54 -25.66 -32.40
N SER A 12 -24.03 -24.43 -32.42
CA SER A 12 -24.75 -23.16 -32.61
C SER A 12 -23.69 -22.04 -32.58
N SER A 13 -23.49 -21.17 -33.56
CA SER A 13 -24.31 -20.78 -34.70
C SER A 13 -23.42 -20.33 -35.86
N THR A 14 -23.65 -20.95 -37.01
CA THR A 14 -23.33 -20.45 -38.34
C THR A 14 -24.32 -19.37 -38.76
N SER A 15 -23.82 -18.16 -39.01
CA SER A 15 -24.35 -17.22 -40.01
C SER A 15 -23.15 -16.37 -40.46
N ARG A 16 -22.52 -16.68 -41.60
CA ARG A 16 -22.80 -16.15 -42.95
C ARG A 16 -23.02 -14.61 -42.90
N ALA A 17 -22.30 -13.75 -43.60
CA ALA A 17 -21.61 -13.94 -44.87
C ALA A 17 -20.48 -12.90 -45.08
N THR A 18 -19.54 -13.34 -45.91
CA THR A 18 -18.55 -12.62 -46.70
C THR A 18 -19.13 -11.52 -47.59
N SER A 19 -18.43 -10.39 -47.70
CA SER A 19 -18.26 -9.70 -48.98
C SER A 19 -16.90 -9.00 -49.05
N THR A 20 -16.30 -9.19 -50.22
CA THR A 20 -14.96 -8.83 -50.69
C THR A 20 -14.98 -7.53 -51.50
N SER A 21 -13.85 -6.80 -51.53
CA SER A 21 -13.44 -5.81 -52.56
C SER A 21 -14.23 -4.49 -52.61
N SER A 22 -13.71 -3.28 -52.90
CA SER A 22 -12.52 -2.85 -53.67
C SER A 22 -12.14 -1.40 -53.31
N LYS A 23 -10.89 -1.01 -53.66
CA LYS A 23 -10.33 0.35 -53.71
C LYS A 23 -11.14 1.31 -54.60
N SER A 24 -11.10 2.62 -54.31
CA SER A 24 -10.97 3.75 -55.27
C SER A 24 -10.86 5.10 -54.54
N ASP A 25 -10.10 6.01 -55.15
CA ASP A 25 -9.63 7.33 -54.70
C ASP A 25 -10.66 8.49 -54.70
N ASP A 26 -10.29 9.52 -53.93
CA ASP A 26 -10.35 10.98 -54.16
C ASP A 26 -11.62 11.88 -54.26
N THR A 27 -11.47 13.04 -53.58
CA THR A 27 -11.94 14.42 -53.88
C THR A 27 -13.35 14.92 -53.46
N THR A 28 -13.32 15.78 -52.41
CA THR A 28 -13.94 17.12 -52.22
C THR A 28 -15.42 17.40 -52.60
N THR A 29 -16.25 17.83 -51.63
CA THR A 29 -16.78 19.22 -51.42
C THR A 29 -18.11 19.24 -50.61
N GLN A 30 -18.10 20.00 -49.51
CA GLN A 30 -19.15 20.76 -48.79
C GLN A 30 -20.66 20.35 -48.80
N THR A 31 -21.27 20.29 -47.60
CA THR A 31 -22.26 21.26 -47.04
C THR A 31 -23.33 20.58 -46.17
N SER A 32 -23.67 21.23 -45.05
CA SER A 32 -24.90 21.14 -44.22
C SER A 32 -25.14 19.97 -43.25
N THR A 33 -25.11 20.34 -41.95
CA THR A 33 -25.80 19.78 -40.77
C THR A 33 -27.30 19.50 -41.02
N PRO A 34 -27.97 18.55 -40.29
CA PRO A 34 -28.07 18.58 -38.81
C PRO A 34 -28.03 17.22 -38.07
N GLU A 35 -27.78 17.35 -36.76
CA GLU A 35 -28.09 16.45 -35.63
C GLU A 35 -28.61 15.03 -35.91
N LYS A 36 -27.74 14.05 -35.60
CA LYS A 36 -28.02 12.84 -34.80
C LYS A 36 -26.89 11.85 -35.05
N ASN A 37 -25.95 11.70 -34.12
CA ASN A 37 -25.48 10.35 -33.83
C ASN A 37 -24.87 10.22 -32.45
N ARG A 38 -25.55 9.37 -31.68
CA ARG A 38 -25.16 8.72 -30.44
C ARG A 38 -23.66 8.48 -30.39
N ASN A 39 -23.08 8.86 -29.25
CA ASN A 39 -21.83 8.31 -28.73
C ASN A 39 -21.90 6.77 -28.68
N LYS A 40 -21.67 6.10 -29.82
CA LYS A 40 -21.24 4.71 -29.85
C LYS A 40 -19.83 4.71 -29.29
N LYS A 41 -19.72 4.63 -27.96
CA LYS A 41 -18.51 4.17 -27.30
C LYS A 41 -18.18 2.82 -27.91
N ASN A 42 -17.27 2.80 -28.89
CA ASN A 42 -16.73 1.57 -29.43
C ASN A 42 -16.19 0.77 -28.24
N LEU A 43 -16.88 -0.32 -27.91
CA LEU A 43 -16.51 -1.20 -26.82
C LEU A 43 -15.07 -1.65 -27.08
N LYS A 44 -14.14 -1.15 -26.27
CA LYS A 44 -12.72 -1.49 -26.41
C LYS A 44 -12.62 -3.02 -26.27
N ARG A 45 -12.00 -3.66 -27.27
CA ARG A 45 -11.73 -5.11 -27.27
C ARG A 45 -11.07 -5.49 -25.92
N PRO A 46 -11.45 -6.59 -25.26
CA PRO A 46 -10.99 -6.92 -23.91
C PRO A 46 -9.45 -6.91 -23.74
N SER A 47 -8.73 -7.20 -24.82
CA SER A 47 -7.27 -7.16 -24.89
C SER A 47 -6.66 -5.75 -24.74
N LYS A 48 -7.41 -4.67 -25.00
CA LYS A 48 -6.98 -3.26 -24.85
C LYS A 48 -7.42 -2.62 -23.52
N LEU A 49 -8.11 -3.35 -22.65
CA LEU A 49 -8.41 -2.89 -21.29
C LEU A 49 -7.12 -2.89 -20.48
N THR A 50 -6.87 -1.80 -19.74
CA THR A 50 -5.81 -1.77 -18.73
C THR A 50 -6.06 -2.87 -17.70
N PRO A 51 -5.02 -3.43 -17.06
CA PRO A 51 -5.18 -4.42 -15.99
C PRO A 51 -6.16 -3.94 -14.91
N GLN A 52 -6.15 -2.65 -14.62
CA GLN A 52 -7.05 -1.99 -13.67
C GLN A 52 -8.54 -2.05 -14.10
N ALA A 53 -8.84 -1.80 -15.39
CA ALA A 53 -10.19 -1.87 -15.92
C ALA A 53 -10.72 -3.31 -16.02
N ARG A 54 -9.83 -4.30 -16.26
CA ARG A 54 -10.22 -5.72 -16.21
C ARG A 54 -10.59 -6.16 -14.79
N GLN A 55 -9.84 -5.69 -13.79
CA GLN A 55 -10.15 -5.99 -12.39
C GLN A 55 -11.48 -5.39 -11.94
N SER A 56 -11.81 -4.15 -12.34
CA SER A 56 -13.13 -3.58 -12.02
C SER A 56 -14.26 -4.35 -12.71
N ILE A 57 -14.10 -4.74 -13.98
CA ILE A 57 -15.10 -5.54 -14.69
C ILE A 57 -15.30 -6.91 -14.05
N ASN A 58 -14.22 -7.64 -13.72
CA ASN A 58 -14.31 -8.93 -13.01
C ASN A 58 -14.98 -8.78 -11.65
N TYR A 59 -14.73 -7.67 -10.96
CA TYR A 59 -15.33 -7.38 -9.68
C TYR A 59 -16.85 -7.12 -9.84
N HIS A 60 -17.27 -6.32 -10.83
CA HIS A 60 -18.69 -6.06 -11.10
C HIS A 60 -19.45 -7.27 -11.67
N GLN A 61 -18.79 -8.17 -12.38
CA GLN A 61 -19.38 -9.42 -12.86
C GLN A 61 -19.85 -10.35 -11.73
N ASN A 62 -19.30 -10.19 -10.52
CA ASN A 62 -19.66 -10.99 -9.34
C ASN A 62 -20.73 -10.34 -8.45
N LEU A 63 -21.37 -9.25 -8.89
CA LEU A 63 -22.48 -8.61 -8.19
C LEU A 63 -23.75 -9.48 -8.33
N HIS A 64 -23.81 -10.54 -7.53
CA HIS A 64 -24.99 -11.38 -7.44
C HIS A 64 -26.10 -10.68 -6.64
N PRO A 65 -27.38 -10.87 -7.00
CA PRO A 65 -28.47 -10.43 -6.15
C PRO A 65 -28.37 -11.09 -4.77
N ILE A 66 -28.57 -10.30 -3.73
CA ILE A 66 -28.57 -10.80 -2.35
C ILE A 66 -29.81 -11.68 -2.18
N LYS A 67 -29.62 -12.96 -1.91
CA LYS A 67 -30.72 -13.86 -1.57
C LYS A 67 -30.95 -13.82 -0.05
N PRO A 68 -32.16 -13.51 0.43
CA PRO A 68 -32.45 -13.59 1.85
C PRO A 68 -32.37 -15.03 2.34
N GLN A 69 -31.92 -15.25 3.57
CA GLN A 69 -31.88 -16.59 4.18
C GLN A 69 -33.29 -17.19 4.31
N ASN A 70 -34.29 -16.35 4.54
CA ASN A 70 -35.69 -16.74 4.52
C ASN A 70 -36.43 -15.90 3.47
N SER A 71 -36.90 -16.55 2.40
CA SER A 71 -37.63 -15.90 1.31
C SER A 71 -39.02 -15.40 1.71
N SER A 72 -39.60 -15.88 2.81
CA SER A 72 -40.91 -15.42 3.29
C SER A 72 -40.86 -14.12 4.09
N LYS A 73 -39.66 -13.67 4.48
CA LYS A 73 -39.48 -12.41 5.22
C LYS A 73 -38.91 -11.32 4.31
N PRO A 74 -39.42 -10.07 4.38
CA PRO A 74 -38.83 -8.97 3.63
C PRO A 74 -37.39 -8.73 4.10
N CYS A 75 -36.46 -8.62 3.16
CA CYS A 75 -35.08 -8.21 3.42
C CYS A 75 -34.82 -6.89 2.70
N PRO A 76 -35.04 -5.73 3.38
CA PRO A 76 -34.95 -4.42 2.72
C PRO A 76 -33.59 -4.20 2.04
N LEU A 77 -32.50 -4.65 2.67
CA LEU A 77 -31.16 -4.57 2.10
C LEU A 77 -31.01 -5.34 0.78
N ALA A 78 -31.68 -6.48 0.62
CA ALA A 78 -31.61 -7.26 -0.61
C ALA A 78 -32.36 -6.60 -1.76
N THR A 79 -33.44 -5.87 -1.46
CA THR A 79 -34.28 -5.19 -2.44
C THR A 79 -33.68 -3.89 -2.96
N LEU A 80 -32.76 -3.27 -2.20
CA LEU A 80 -32.12 -2.02 -2.59
C LEU A 80 -31.22 -2.21 -3.82
N PRO A 81 -31.13 -1.22 -4.73
CA PRO A 81 -30.08 -1.14 -5.74
C PRO A 81 -28.69 -1.14 -5.11
N SER A 82 -27.70 -1.64 -5.86
CA SER A 82 -26.31 -1.75 -5.40
C SER A 82 -25.71 -0.39 -4.99
N GLU A 83 -26.13 0.68 -5.67
CA GLU A 83 -25.71 2.05 -5.43
C GLU A 83 -26.13 2.49 -4.01
N LEU A 84 -27.39 2.25 -3.65
CA LEU A 84 -27.91 2.60 -2.32
C LEU A 84 -27.26 1.76 -1.22
N ARG A 85 -26.97 0.47 -1.49
CA ARG A 85 -26.21 -0.37 -0.55
C ARG A 85 -24.80 0.18 -0.30
N VAL A 86 -24.10 0.59 -1.36
CA VAL A 86 -22.76 1.20 -1.26
C VAL A 86 -22.80 2.49 -0.44
N TYR A 87 -23.82 3.32 -0.60
CA TYR A 87 -24.03 4.49 0.26
C TYR A 87 -24.17 4.09 1.72
N ILE A 88 -25.03 3.09 2.03
CA ILE A 88 -25.19 2.57 3.40
C ILE A 88 -23.86 2.09 3.98
N TYR A 89 -23.06 1.35 3.20
CA TYR A 89 -21.74 0.86 3.65
C TYR A 89 -20.78 2.02 3.94
N THR A 90 -20.78 3.04 3.07
CA THR A 90 -19.94 4.23 3.24
C THR A 90 -20.27 4.95 4.54
N PHE A 91 -21.56 5.19 4.81
CA PHE A 91 -22.00 5.78 6.07
C PHE A 91 -21.64 4.91 7.28
N TYR A 92 -21.90 3.60 7.22
CA TYR A 92 -21.59 2.67 8.30
C TYR A 92 -20.11 2.72 8.70
N TYR A 93 -19.20 2.75 7.70
CA TYR A 93 -17.76 2.78 7.97
C TYR A 93 -17.28 4.14 8.47
N LEU A 94 -17.80 5.26 7.94
CA LEU A 94 -17.48 6.61 8.42
C LEU A 94 -17.86 6.77 9.91
N SER A 95 -19.07 6.37 10.29
CA SER A 95 -19.54 6.48 11.67
C SER A 95 -18.67 5.67 12.65
N ARG A 96 -18.21 4.48 12.25
CA ARG A 96 -17.31 3.67 13.09
C ARG A 96 -15.90 4.22 13.18
N GLN A 97 -15.39 4.88 12.14
CA GLN A 97 -14.06 5.50 12.18
C GLN A 97 -14.02 6.65 13.18
N GLN A 98 -15.08 7.47 13.23
CA GLN A 98 -15.16 8.62 14.12
C GLN A 98 -15.22 8.21 15.61
N GLN A 99 -15.79 7.06 15.94
CA GLN A 99 -15.83 6.55 17.31
C GLN A 99 -14.47 6.03 17.83
N GLN A 100 -13.50 5.76 16.96
CA GLN A 100 -12.23 5.12 17.33
C GLN A 100 -11.06 6.10 17.50
N THR A 101 -11.20 7.36 17.09
CA THR A 101 -10.15 8.38 17.27
C THR A 101 -9.92 8.76 18.73
N SER A 102 -10.76 8.29 19.66
CA SER A 102 -10.65 8.57 21.10
C SER A 102 -9.77 7.61 21.90
N SER A 103 -9.38 6.44 21.35
CA SER A 103 -8.58 5.46 22.09
C SER A 103 -7.10 5.47 21.67
N SER A 104 -6.21 5.75 22.62
CA SER A 104 -4.77 5.99 22.44
C SER A 104 -3.93 4.81 21.92
N CYS A 105 -4.55 3.66 21.61
CA CYS A 105 -3.86 2.50 21.07
C CYS A 105 -4.69 1.86 19.95
N PRO A 106 -4.22 1.90 18.70
CA PRO A 106 -4.91 1.26 17.58
C PRO A 106 -4.77 -0.25 17.73
N LYS A 107 -5.74 -0.90 18.40
CA LYS A 107 -5.89 -2.35 18.26
C LYS A 107 -6.16 -2.67 16.78
N PRO A 108 -5.59 -3.74 16.23
CA PRO A 108 -5.86 -4.13 14.86
C PRO A 108 -7.37 -4.23 14.68
N ARG A 109 -7.90 -3.49 13.70
CA ARG A 109 -9.33 -3.42 13.46
C ARG A 109 -9.85 -4.83 13.22
N LYS A 110 -10.77 -5.29 14.07
CA LYS A 110 -11.55 -6.49 13.74
C LYS A 110 -12.24 -6.22 12.41
N THR A 111 -12.11 -7.15 11.49
CA THR A 111 -12.79 -7.14 10.20
C THR A 111 -14.27 -6.83 10.42
N PRO A 112 -14.84 -5.83 9.73
CA PRO A 112 -16.19 -5.40 10.05
C PRO A 112 -17.20 -6.54 9.81
N PRO A 113 -18.19 -6.73 10.72
CA PRO A 113 -19.13 -7.86 10.64
C PRO A 113 -19.86 -7.98 9.30
N ILE A 114 -20.06 -6.86 8.62
CA ILE A 114 -20.72 -6.79 7.32
C ILE A 114 -19.98 -7.60 6.22
N LEU A 115 -18.65 -7.78 6.36
CA LEU A 115 -17.86 -8.61 5.45
C LEU A 115 -18.08 -10.11 5.67
N HIS A 116 -18.77 -10.49 6.75
CA HIS A 116 -19.04 -11.88 7.12
C HIS A 116 -20.48 -12.33 6.79
N LEU A 117 -21.36 -11.43 6.32
CA LEU A 117 -22.79 -11.74 6.10
C LEU A 117 -23.04 -12.66 4.90
N CYS A 118 -22.85 -12.16 3.68
CA CYS A 118 -23.05 -12.93 2.46
C CYS A 118 -22.04 -12.54 1.38
N ARG A 119 -21.90 -13.35 0.33
CA ARG A 119 -20.90 -13.12 -0.73
C ARG A 119 -21.08 -11.76 -1.42
N ALA A 120 -22.30 -11.41 -1.81
CA ALA A 120 -22.58 -10.16 -2.53
C ALA A 120 -22.26 -8.93 -1.66
N MET A 121 -22.77 -8.90 -0.42
CA MET A 121 -22.47 -7.81 0.52
C MET A 121 -20.99 -7.75 0.86
N ARG A 122 -20.32 -8.91 1.02
CA ARG A 122 -18.88 -8.95 1.29
C ARG A 122 -18.10 -8.29 0.17
N ILE A 123 -18.40 -8.62 -1.08
CA ILE A 123 -17.75 -8.03 -2.24
C ILE A 123 -17.96 -6.52 -2.18
N GLU A 124 -19.21 -6.04 -2.28
CA GLU A 124 -19.57 -4.62 -2.31
C GLU A 124 -18.97 -3.83 -1.14
N ALA A 125 -19.14 -4.34 0.07
CA ALA A 125 -18.68 -3.67 1.28
C ALA A 125 -17.16 -3.76 1.46
N ALA A 126 -16.48 -4.80 0.94
CA ALA A 126 -15.02 -4.90 0.95
C ALA A 126 -14.40 -3.86 0.03
N TYR A 127 -14.97 -3.62 -1.15
CA TYR A 127 -14.50 -2.55 -2.03
C TYR A 127 -14.53 -1.21 -1.32
N THR A 128 -15.69 -0.81 -0.78
CA THR A 128 -15.78 0.45 -0.04
C THR A 128 -14.82 0.47 1.15
N TYR A 129 -14.78 -0.60 1.95
CA TYR A 129 -13.94 -0.67 3.14
C TYR A 129 -12.46 -0.53 2.78
N TYR A 130 -11.90 -1.43 1.97
CA TYR A 130 -10.46 -1.47 1.72
C TYR A 130 -9.96 -0.32 0.85
N THR A 131 -10.81 0.32 0.03
CA THR A 131 -10.37 1.45 -0.83
C THR A 131 -10.49 2.81 -0.16
N THR A 132 -11.44 3.01 0.77
CA THR A 132 -11.74 4.35 1.33
C THR A 132 -11.32 4.52 2.79
N THR A 133 -11.21 3.41 3.53
CA THR A 133 -10.94 3.43 4.97
C THR A 133 -9.47 3.77 5.22
N PRO A 134 -9.14 4.74 6.09
CA PRO A 134 -7.76 5.02 6.46
C PRO A 134 -7.24 3.91 7.37
N PHE A 135 -6.15 3.23 6.99
CA PHE A 135 -5.50 2.23 7.84
C PHE A 135 -4.18 2.77 8.34
N THR A 136 -4.01 2.79 9.65
CA THR A 136 -2.82 3.33 10.30
C THR A 136 -2.17 2.25 11.15
N PHE A 137 -0.88 1.99 10.92
CA PHE A 137 -0.11 1.02 11.69
C PHE A 137 1.03 1.71 12.43
N ALA A 138 1.09 1.52 13.74
CA ALA A 138 2.23 1.98 14.53
C ALA A 138 3.38 0.98 14.40
N VAL A 139 4.54 1.46 13.97
CA VAL A 139 5.76 0.65 13.79
C VAL A 139 6.83 1.15 14.75
N ARG A 140 7.25 0.30 15.68
CA ARG A 140 8.38 0.52 16.57
C ARG A 140 9.62 -0.15 16.00
N ASN A 141 10.80 0.46 16.15
CA ASN A 141 12.07 -0.17 15.80
C ASN A 141 12.13 -0.74 14.36
N LEU A 142 11.38 -0.11 13.45
CA LEU A 142 11.26 -0.53 12.05
C LEU A 142 10.79 -2.00 11.89
N ASP A 143 10.00 -2.51 12.85
CA ASP A 143 9.36 -3.81 12.75
C ASP A 143 8.03 -3.71 12.00
N PHE A 144 8.07 -4.11 10.73
CA PHE A 144 6.90 -4.15 9.84
C PHE A 144 6.15 -5.50 9.91
N GLY A 145 6.61 -6.45 10.74
CA GLY A 145 6.02 -7.78 10.89
C GLY A 145 4.53 -7.80 11.22
N PRO A 146 3.99 -6.90 12.07
CA PRO A 146 2.56 -6.80 12.28
C PRO A 146 1.77 -6.41 11.02
N VAL A 147 2.33 -5.53 10.19
CA VAL A 147 1.68 -5.04 8.96
C VAL A 147 1.66 -6.13 7.89
N THR A 148 2.79 -6.82 7.71
CA THR A 148 2.89 -7.94 6.75
C THR A 148 1.99 -9.10 7.14
N ARG A 149 1.94 -9.48 8.43
CA ARG A 149 1.01 -10.51 8.92
C ARG A 149 -0.45 -10.14 8.74
N TRP A 150 -0.82 -8.88 8.98
CA TRP A 150 -2.18 -8.41 8.70
C TRP A 150 -2.51 -8.54 7.21
N MET A 151 -1.59 -8.12 6.34
CA MET A 151 -1.74 -8.25 4.89
C MET A 151 -1.88 -9.70 4.43
N ASP A 152 -1.10 -10.61 5.02
CA ASP A 152 -1.15 -12.04 4.73
C ASP A 152 -2.45 -12.70 5.23
N SER A 153 -3.09 -12.14 6.25
CA SER A 153 -4.41 -12.60 6.71
C SER A 153 -5.57 -12.23 5.78
N LEU A 154 -5.35 -11.29 4.84
CA LEU A 154 -6.37 -10.88 3.88
C LEU A 154 -6.42 -11.84 2.68
N SER A 155 -7.61 -12.02 2.10
CA SER A 155 -7.75 -12.72 0.82
C SER A 155 -7.05 -11.95 -0.30
N LEU A 156 -6.61 -12.67 -1.35
CA LEU A 156 -5.93 -12.04 -2.51
C LEU A 156 -6.77 -10.94 -3.15
N GLU A 157 -8.09 -11.12 -3.21
CA GLU A 157 -9.03 -10.12 -3.73
C GLU A 157 -9.02 -8.84 -2.88
N HIS A 158 -9.06 -8.97 -1.56
CA HIS A 158 -9.02 -7.82 -0.64
C HIS A 158 -7.67 -7.10 -0.66
N ARG A 159 -6.56 -7.85 -0.77
CA ARG A 159 -5.23 -7.25 -0.94
C ARG A 159 -5.14 -6.41 -2.20
N GLY A 160 -5.71 -6.90 -3.32
CA GLY A 160 -5.76 -6.16 -4.58
C GLY A 160 -6.49 -4.81 -4.45
N LEU A 161 -7.52 -4.73 -3.59
CA LEU A 161 -8.24 -3.47 -3.34
C LEU A 161 -7.40 -2.43 -2.59
N LEU A 162 -6.47 -2.85 -1.74
CA LEU A 162 -5.61 -1.95 -0.97
C LEU A 162 -4.65 -1.14 -1.84
N SER A 163 -4.26 -1.66 -3.01
CA SER A 163 -3.46 -0.90 -3.99
C SER A 163 -4.12 0.41 -4.44
N ARG A 164 -5.46 0.51 -4.30
CA ARG A 164 -6.26 1.70 -4.66
C ARG A 164 -6.46 2.65 -3.49
N ASN A 165 -6.05 2.27 -2.29
CA ASN A 165 -6.25 3.06 -1.10
C ASN A 165 -5.05 4.00 -0.89
N SER A 166 -5.31 5.30 -0.99
CA SER A 166 -4.30 6.33 -0.74
C SER A 166 -4.13 6.68 0.75
N LYS A 167 -4.97 6.11 1.63
CA LYS A 167 -5.03 6.42 3.07
C LYS A 167 -4.40 5.32 3.93
N LEU A 168 -3.39 4.65 3.39
CA LEU A 168 -2.58 3.68 4.14
C LEU A 168 -1.39 4.41 4.74
N THR A 169 -1.27 4.41 6.07
CA THR A 169 -0.25 5.19 6.77
C THR A 169 0.54 4.32 7.75
N ILE A 170 1.86 4.39 7.66
CA ILE A 170 2.77 3.86 8.67
C ILE A 170 3.15 4.99 9.63
N ASN A 171 2.77 4.81 10.89
CA ASN A 171 3.19 5.65 12.00
C ASN A 171 4.51 5.12 12.56
N ALA A 172 5.63 5.61 12.03
CA ALA A 172 6.96 5.22 12.47
C ALA A 172 7.34 6.00 13.74
N ILE A 173 7.76 5.27 14.78
CA ILE A 173 8.29 5.87 16.00
C ILE A 173 9.73 6.35 15.72
N PRO A 174 10.04 7.65 15.84
CA PRO A 174 11.36 8.20 15.51
C PRO A 174 12.36 7.97 16.66
N ALA A 175 12.49 6.71 17.10
CA ALA A 175 13.42 6.29 18.12
C ALA A 175 13.69 4.80 18.02
N ILE A 176 14.95 4.42 18.19
CA ILE A 176 15.33 3.03 18.41
C ILE A 176 15.38 2.76 19.91
N ARG A 177 14.44 1.94 20.38
CA ARG A 177 14.42 1.49 21.77
C ARG A 177 15.20 0.19 21.91
N HIS A 178 16.10 0.16 22.88
CA HIS A 178 16.80 -1.04 23.32
C HIS A 178 15.91 -1.75 24.35
N THR A 179 14.91 -2.48 23.87
CA THR A 179 13.83 -3.03 24.70
C THR A 179 13.97 -4.51 25.04
N PHE A 180 14.99 -5.20 24.53
CA PHE A 180 15.22 -6.61 24.83
C PHE A 180 16.55 -6.83 25.56
N ALA A 181 16.49 -7.62 26.63
CA ALA A 181 17.61 -8.00 27.47
C ALA A 181 18.38 -9.24 26.94
N TYR A 182 17.98 -9.83 25.80
CA TYR A 182 18.62 -11.04 25.26
C TYR A 182 18.39 -11.17 23.74
N PRO A 183 19.40 -11.53 22.90
CA PRO A 183 20.84 -11.73 23.17
C PRO A 183 21.59 -10.38 23.21
N PRO A 184 22.92 -10.29 23.46
CA PRO A 184 23.56 -9.28 24.34
C PRO A 184 23.18 -7.83 24.04
N PRO A 185 23.23 -6.92 25.04
CA PRO A 185 22.66 -5.55 25.03
C PRO A 185 23.02 -4.62 23.85
N GLU A 186 23.94 -5.06 22.98
CA GLU A 186 24.33 -4.41 21.73
C GLU A 186 23.57 -4.92 20.48
N TYR A 187 22.70 -5.93 20.63
CA TYR A 187 21.93 -6.48 19.51
C TYR A 187 20.68 -5.66 19.18
N LEU A 188 20.37 -5.68 17.89
CA LEU A 188 20.02 -4.49 17.13
C LEU A 188 18.53 -4.50 16.79
N LEU A 189 17.73 -3.69 17.48
CA LEU A 189 16.27 -3.57 17.27
C LEU A 189 15.46 -4.75 17.84
N ASP A 190 14.16 -4.51 18.09
CA ASP A 190 13.21 -5.55 18.51
C ASP A 190 13.25 -6.75 17.54
N GLY A 191 13.29 -7.97 18.10
CA GLY A 191 13.26 -9.23 17.35
C GLY A 191 14.44 -10.16 17.66
N TYR A 192 14.37 -11.40 17.19
CA TYR A 192 15.46 -12.37 17.36
C TYR A 192 16.56 -12.16 16.31
N VAL A 193 17.80 -12.58 16.61
CA VAL A 193 18.93 -12.51 15.66
C VAL A 193 18.61 -13.18 14.32
N VAL A 194 17.81 -14.26 14.36
CA VAL A 194 17.33 -14.96 13.17
C VAL A 194 16.51 -14.04 12.26
N ASP A 195 15.69 -13.17 12.81
CA ASP A 195 14.87 -12.23 12.04
C ASP A 195 15.72 -11.14 11.39
N HIS A 196 16.72 -10.63 12.12
CA HIS A 196 17.69 -9.67 11.58
C HIS A 196 18.52 -10.28 10.46
N TRP A 197 18.98 -11.52 10.65
CA TRP A 197 19.71 -12.26 9.63
C TRP A 197 18.89 -12.42 8.35
N LYS A 198 17.64 -12.87 8.47
CA LYS A 198 16.72 -13.02 7.33
C LYS A 198 16.51 -11.70 6.59
N ALA A 199 16.36 -10.58 7.31
CA ALA A 199 16.22 -9.26 6.70
C ALA A 199 17.50 -8.80 5.97
N CYS A 200 18.68 -9.14 6.50
CA CYS A 200 19.97 -8.74 5.93
C CYS A 200 20.44 -9.63 4.79
N GLN A 201 19.99 -10.89 4.72
CA GLN A 201 20.50 -11.92 3.81
C GLN A 201 20.55 -11.46 2.33
N GLN A 202 19.58 -10.66 1.90
CA GLN A 202 19.52 -10.15 0.52
C GLN A 202 20.50 -8.99 0.23
N PHE A 203 21.03 -8.33 1.25
CA PHE A 203 21.91 -7.16 1.11
C PHE A 203 23.37 -7.45 1.50
N GLY A 204 23.60 -8.47 2.33
CA GLY A 204 24.94 -8.89 2.71
C GLY A 204 25.00 -9.66 4.02
N ASN A 205 26.21 -10.02 4.42
CA ASN A 205 26.44 -10.74 5.67
C ASN A 205 26.50 -9.76 6.85
N LEU A 206 25.54 -9.90 7.78
CA LEU A 206 25.47 -9.09 9.00
C LEU A 206 26.77 -9.12 9.83
N TYR A 207 27.48 -10.25 9.85
CA TYR A 207 28.71 -10.40 10.63
C TYR A 207 29.90 -9.64 10.03
N MET A 208 29.85 -9.29 8.74
CA MET A 208 30.90 -8.53 8.06
C MET A 208 30.69 -7.01 8.15
N ALA A 209 29.54 -6.56 8.63
CA ALA A 209 29.25 -5.15 8.77
C ALA A 209 29.94 -4.56 10.01
N VAL A 210 30.72 -3.50 9.83
CA VAL A 210 31.35 -2.74 10.93
C VAL A 210 30.27 -2.07 11.77
N HIS A 211 29.35 -1.34 11.13
CA HIS A 211 28.22 -0.70 11.78
C HIS A 211 26.96 -1.58 11.70
N LYS A 212 26.95 -2.67 12.47
CA LYS A 212 25.87 -3.66 12.45
C LYS A 212 24.49 -3.02 12.64
N LYS A 213 24.33 -2.06 13.56
CA LYS A 213 23.05 -1.36 13.82
C LYS A 213 22.47 -0.72 12.58
N HIS A 214 23.26 0.14 11.96
CA HIS A 214 22.88 0.90 10.78
C HIS A 214 22.63 -0.03 9.59
N PHE A 215 23.43 -1.10 9.48
CA PHE A 215 23.21 -2.12 8.47
C PHE A 215 21.86 -2.84 8.63
N VAL A 216 21.49 -3.28 9.85
CA VAL A 216 20.19 -3.91 10.11
C VAL A 216 19.04 -2.94 9.83
N MET A 217 19.14 -1.68 10.27
CA MET A 217 18.12 -0.67 9.99
C MET A 217 17.90 -0.48 8.49
N PHE A 218 19.00 -0.32 7.74
CA PHE A 218 18.96 -0.23 6.28
C PHE A 218 18.27 -1.44 5.68
N CYS A 219 18.68 -2.65 6.09
CA CYS A 219 18.10 -3.89 5.57
C CYS A 219 16.60 -4.00 5.86
N ARG A 220 16.12 -3.58 7.03
CA ARG A 220 14.68 -3.57 7.35
C ARG A 220 13.90 -2.59 6.49
N LEU A 221 14.39 -1.36 6.34
CA LEU A 221 13.74 -0.35 5.49
C LEU A 221 13.73 -0.79 4.02
N ALA A 222 14.86 -1.24 3.50
CA ALA A 222 14.97 -1.70 2.12
C ALA A 222 14.09 -2.92 1.88
N SER A 223 14.08 -3.91 2.80
CA SER A 223 13.17 -5.07 2.72
C SER A 223 11.70 -4.64 2.71
N TRP A 224 11.32 -3.68 3.56
CA TRP A 224 9.98 -3.14 3.60
C TRP A 224 9.59 -2.46 2.29
N PHE A 225 10.43 -1.61 1.73
CA PHE A 225 10.14 -0.92 0.47
C PHE A 225 10.03 -1.89 -0.72
N LEU A 226 10.91 -2.90 -0.79
CA LEU A 226 10.81 -3.96 -1.80
C LEU A 226 9.52 -4.78 -1.63
N TRP A 227 9.12 -5.03 -0.39
CA TRP A 227 7.87 -5.73 -0.10
C TRP A 227 6.66 -4.90 -0.52
N CYS A 228 6.65 -3.59 -0.25
CA CYS A 228 5.59 -2.67 -0.68
C CYS A 228 5.43 -2.64 -2.21
N ASP A 229 6.54 -2.59 -2.93
CA ASP A 229 6.52 -2.63 -4.40
C ASP A 229 5.97 -3.95 -4.93
N LYS A 230 6.46 -5.08 -4.40
CA LYS A 230 5.93 -6.40 -4.76
C LYS A 230 4.44 -6.52 -4.47
N ALA A 231 3.96 -5.88 -3.40
CA ALA A 231 2.54 -5.84 -3.06
C ALA A 231 1.73 -4.88 -3.95
N GLY A 232 2.39 -3.95 -4.67
CA GLY A 232 1.74 -2.88 -5.42
C GLY A 232 1.02 -1.89 -4.53
N ILE A 233 1.51 -1.67 -3.31
CA ILE A 233 0.85 -0.84 -2.29
C ILE A 233 1.72 0.36 -1.95
N THR A 234 1.11 1.53 -2.03
CA THR A 234 1.73 2.80 -1.72
C THR A 234 1.38 3.21 -0.30
N TRP A 235 2.39 3.29 0.59
CA TRP A 235 2.21 3.71 1.98
C TRP A 235 2.58 5.17 2.17
N GLY A 236 1.76 5.92 2.91
CA GLY A 236 2.15 7.18 3.53
C GLY A 236 2.95 6.91 4.80
N TYR A 237 3.83 7.84 5.16
CA TYR A 237 4.63 7.77 6.39
C TYR A 237 4.28 8.97 7.27
N ALA A 238 4.09 8.72 8.55
CA ALA A 238 3.87 9.73 9.56
C ALA A 238 4.66 9.36 10.83
N PHE A 239 4.95 10.36 11.65
CA PHE A 239 5.75 10.19 12.86
C PHE A 239 4.97 10.76 14.04
N PRO A 240 4.02 10.05 14.64
CA PRO A 240 3.19 10.62 15.69
C PRO A 240 4.02 10.92 16.95
N MET A 241 3.58 11.92 17.71
CA MET A 241 4.02 12.10 19.10
C MET A 241 3.32 11.04 19.95
N LEU A 242 4.09 10.13 20.54
CA LEU A 242 3.53 8.91 21.14
C LEU A 242 3.12 9.05 22.60
N PHE A 243 3.38 10.19 23.22
CA PHE A 243 3.13 10.41 24.64
C PHE A 243 2.82 11.88 24.88
N HIS A 244 2.15 12.20 25.99
CA HIS A 244 2.11 13.55 26.57
C HIS A 244 3.49 14.04 27.06
N SER A 245 4.58 13.41 26.57
CA SER A 245 5.93 13.87 26.81
C SER A 245 6.06 15.31 26.33
N HIS A 246 6.72 16.15 27.13
CA HIS A 246 6.99 17.53 26.79
C HIS A 246 7.52 17.65 25.35
N LEU A 247 6.97 18.58 24.58
CA LEU A 247 7.31 18.86 23.18
C LEU A 247 8.83 18.91 22.94
N LEU A 248 9.58 19.50 23.88
CA LEU A 248 11.04 19.58 23.85
C LEU A 248 11.73 18.20 23.89
N ALA A 249 11.27 17.28 24.73
CA ALA A 249 11.82 15.93 24.80
C ALA A 249 11.60 15.17 23.49
N HIS A 250 10.42 15.34 22.87
CA HIS A 250 10.12 14.74 21.58
C HIS A 250 10.95 15.34 20.44
N LYS A 251 11.14 16.67 20.43
CA LYS A 251 12.05 17.35 19.49
C LYS A 251 13.46 16.78 19.56
N ASN A 252 13.99 16.65 20.78
CA ASN A 252 15.32 16.09 21.00
C ASN A 252 15.40 14.62 20.58
N MET A 253 14.36 13.83 20.83
CA MET A 253 14.27 12.43 20.39
C MET A 253 14.39 12.33 18.86
N VAL A 254 13.63 13.12 18.10
CA VAL A 254 13.67 13.12 16.63
C VAL A 254 15.05 13.54 16.11
N ARG A 255 15.67 14.57 16.72
CA ARG A 255 17.03 15.00 16.38
C ARG A 255 18.07 13.93 16.63
N GLU A 256 18.00 13.28 17.79
CA GLU A 256 18.92 12.20 18.15
C GLU A 256 18.73 10.98 17.26
N PHE A 257 17.51 10.67 16.85
CA PHE A 257 17.22 9.62 15.89
C PHE A 257 17.85 9.91 14.52
N LEU A 258 17.72 11.13 14.00
CA LEU A 258 18.45 11.51 12.79
C LEU A 258 19.96 11.36 12.98
N ARG A 259 20.49 11.95 14.07
CA ARG A 259 21.94 12.02 14.35
C ARG A 259 22.59 10.65 14.55
N ARG A 260 21.98 9.77 15.34
CA ARG A 260 22.59 8.50 15.76
C ARG A 260 22.24 7.35 14.84
N ASP A 261 21.02 7.35 14.31
CA ASP A 261 20.45 6.15 13.70
C ASP A 261 20.35 6.30 12.17
N ILE A 262 19.79 7.40 11.68
CA ILE A 262 19.59 7.62 10.23
C ILE A 262 20.85 8.08 9.51
N VAL A 263 21.74 8.85 10.16
CA VAL A 263 23.07 9.18 9.60
C VAL A 263 23.85 7.91 9.25
N GLY A 264 23.58 6.79 9.93
CA GLY A 264 24.12 5.48 9.58
C GLY A 264 23.91 5.03 8.13
N LEU A 265 22.93 5.60 7.42
CA LEU A 265 22.70 5.34 6.00
C LEU A 265 23.83 5.89 5.10
N THR A 266 24.61 6.86 5.57
CA THR A 266 25.74 7.42 4.82
C THR A 266 27.00 6.55 4.92
N GLU A 267 27.01 5.60 5.85
CA GLU A 267 28.15 4.77 6.19
C GLU A 267 28.60 3.89 5.00
N PRO A 268 29.93 3.67 4.84
CA PRO A 268 30.46 2.89 3.73
C PRO A 268 29.92 1.46 3.66
N CYS A 269 29.61 0.82 4.80
CA CYS A 269 29.06 -0.53 4.82
C CYS A 269 27.64 -0.59 4.23
N VAL A 270 26.81 0.43 4.47
CA VAL A 270 25.48 0.53 3.88
C VAL A 270 25.58 0.82 2.38
N ARG A 271 26.45 1.76 2.01
CA ARG A 271 26.70 2.11 0.59
C ARG A 271 27.18 0.90 -0.22
N LYS A 272 28.11 0.08 0.32
CA LYS A 272 28.61 -1.14 -0.33
C LYS A 272 27.53 -2.23 -0.47
N ALA A 273 26.68 -2.39 0.55
CA ALA A 273 25.60 -3.37 0.48
C ALA A 273 24.54 -2.99 -0.57
N TRP A 274 24.36 -1.68 -0.74
CA TRP A 274 23.47 -1.13 -1.72
C TRP A 274 23.97 -1.28 -3.16
N THR A 275 25.22 -0.88 -3.45
CA THR A 275 25.76 -0.92 -4.82
C THR A 275 25.76 -2.33 -5.41
N LYS A 276 25.80 -3.36 -4.58
CA LYS A 276 25.66 -4.76 -4.98
C LYS A 276 24.25 -5.14 -5.50
N ASN A 277 23.23 -4.35 -5.19
CA ASN A 277 21.82 -4.60 -5.52
C ASN A 277 21.25 -3.60 -6.54
N GLY A 278 22.09 -3.15 -7.49
CA GLY A 278 21.80 -2.06 -8.44
C GLY A 278 20.43 -2.14 -9.14
N ASP A 279 19.96 -3.34 -9.50
CA ASP A 279 18.67 -3.51 -10.20
C ASP A 279 17.46 -3.02 -9.40
N LYS A 280 17.55 -3.09 -8.07
CA LYS A 280 16.49 -2.68 -7.14
C LYS A 280 16.72 -1.29 -6.57
N ALA A 281 17.79 -0.63 -7.01
CA ALA A 281 18.29 0.57 -6.39
C ALA A 281 17.30 1.74 -6.55
N GLY A 282 16.83 1.98 -7.77
CA GLY A 282 15.92 3.09 -8.06
C GLY A 282 14.65 3.08 -7.20
N LEU A 283 14.14 1.88 -6.89
CA LEU A 283 12.92 1.74 -6.10
C LEU A 283 13.12 2.08 -4.62
N VAL A 284 14.10 1.43 -3.99
CA VAL A 284 14.37 1.64 -2.56
C VAL A 284 14.86 3.07 -2.33
N LYS A 285 15.61 3.68 -3.27
CA LYS A 285 15.98 5.10 -3.25
C LYS A 285 14.74 6.00 -3.21
N ARG A 286 13.80 5.82 -4.14
CA ARG A 286 12.57 6.62 -4.21
C ARG A 286 11.75 6.55 -2.91
N GLU A 287 11.52 5.35 -2.39
CA GLU A 287 10.75 5.17 -1.15
C GLU A 287 11.51 5.69 0.08
N MET A 288 12.83 5.54 0.12
CA MET A 288 13.67 6.09 1.19
C MET A 288 13.61 7.62 1.21
N LEU A 289 13.72 8.28 0.05
CA LEU A 289 13.59 9.73 -0.04
C LEU A 289 12.21 10.20 0.44
N ARG A 290 11.14 9.51 0.01
CA ARG A 290 9.78 9.79 0.49
C ARG A 290 9.62 9.62 2.00
N TRP A 291 10.26 8.61 2.58
CA TRP A 291 10.27 8.38 4.03
C TRP A 291 11.04 9.49 4.77
N LEU A 292 12.19 9.91 4.24
CA LEU A 292 12.99 11.02 4.77
C LEU A 292 12.28 12.37 4.64
N ASP A 293 11.54 12.58 3.55
CA ASP A 293 10.69 13.76 3.36
C ASP A 293 9.60 13.83 4.42
N ALA A 294 8.91 12.72 4.68
CA ALA A 294 7.91 12.65 5.74
C ALA A 294 8.52 12.94 7.13
N LEU A 295 9.73 12.45 7.40
CA LEU A 295 10.45 12.74 8.65
C LEU A 295 10.82 14.23 8.75
N ASN A 296 11.29 14.83 7.64
CA ASN A 296 11.62 16.24 7.58
C ASN A 296 10.39 17.14 7.77
N THR A 297 9.30 16.86 7.05
CA THR A 297 8.03 17.58 7.21
C THR A 297 7.53 17.49 8.64
N TYR A 298 7.61 16.31 9.26
CA TYR A 298 7.23 16.15 10.66
C TYR A 298 8.09 17.00 11.60
N TYR A 299 9.41 17.00 11.43
CA TYR A 299 10.30 17.81 12.26
C TYR A 299 10.02 19.31 12.12
N VAL A 300 9.82 19.80 10.89
CA VAL A 300 9.48 21.21 10.61
C VAL A 300 8.16 21.60 11.28
N GLN A 301 7.15 20.73 11.21
CA GLN A 301 5.87 20.94 11.92
C GLN A 301 6.07 21.00 13.44
N LEU A 302 6.98 20.16 13.98
CA LEU A 302 7.25 20.09 15.41
C LEU A 302 7.98 21.35 15.91
N THR A 303 8.95 21.87 15.15
CA THR A 303 9.75 23.03 15.57
C THR A 303 8.99 24.35 15.51
N GLY A 304 7.97 24.46 14.66
CA GLY A 304 7.46 25.77 14.23
C GLY A 304 8.51 26.48 13.36
N CYS A 305 8.11 27.46 12.56
CA CYS A 305 8.99 28.02 11.54
C CYS A 305 10.30 28.64 12.06
N ASP A 306 10.41 29.18 13.28
CA ASP A 306 11.59 29.99 13.64
C ASP A 306 11.80 30.20 15.16
N THR A 307 12.48 29.30 15.87
CA THR A 307 12.99 29.67 17.23
C THR A 307 14.39 29.16 17.58
N ASP A 308 14.90 28.12 16.90
CA ASP A 308 16.24 27.59 17.18
C ASP A 308 17.08 27.55 15.89
N VAL A 309 17.68 28.70 15.56
CA VAL A 309 18.49 28.90 14.34
C VAL A 309 19.64 27.89 14.27
N GLY A 310 20.21 27.53 15.43
CA GLY A 310 21.31 26.57 15.53
C GLY A 310 20.86 25.12 15.28
N ALA A 311 19.87 24.64 16.02
CA ALA A 311 19.37 23.27 15.85
C ALA A 311 18.72 23.04 14.48
N GLY A 312 17.98 24.03 13.98
CA GLY A 312 17.36 23.98 12.65
C GLY A 312 18.40 23.87 11.53
N ARG A 313 19.52 24.62 11.63
CA ARG A 313 20.63 24.52 10.67
C ARG A 313 21.26 23.12 10.70
N GLN A 314 21.61 22.62 11.87
CA GLN A 314 22.20 21.27 12.01
C GLN A 314 21.27 20.17 11.48
N TRP A 315 19.96 20.30 11.70
CA TRP A 315 18.97 19.38 11.13
C TRP A 315 19.00 19.39 9.60
N ARG A 316 18.92 20.57 8.98
CA ARG A 316 18.93 20.71 7.52
C ARG A 316 20.20 20.18 6.89
N GLU A 317 21.36 20.50 7.46
CA GLU A 317 22.66 20.00 6.99
C GLU A 317 22.72 18.47 7.03
N ARG A 318 22.33 17.85 8.15
CA ARG A 318 22.33 16.39 8.28
C ARG A 318 21.29 15.72 7.39
N MET A 319 20.08 16.26 7.32
CA MET A 319 19.03 15.74 6.45
C MET A 319 19.45 15.83 4.98
N SER A 320 20.08 16.94 4.57
CA SER A 320 20.66 17.10 3.23
C SER A 320 21.78 16.11 2.97
N ALA A 321 22.70 15.92 3.92
CA ALA A 321 23.78 14.93 3.80
C ALA A 321 23.25 13.49 3.65
N VAL A 322 22.24 13.12 4.43
CA VAL A 322 21.59 11.80 4.31
C VAL A 322 20.89 11.66 2.97
N LYS A 323 20.09 12.66 2.56
CA LYS A 323 19.41 12.64 1.26
C LYS A 323 20.39 12.57 0.10
N GLY A 324 21.46 13.37 0.11
CA GLY A 324 22.51 13.34 -0.90
C GLY A 324 23.21 11.98 -0.96
N ALA A 325 23.44 11.34 0.19
CA ALA A 325 23.93 9.96 0.21
C ALA A 325 22.93 8.99 -0.43
N VAL A 326 21.64 9.08 -0.10
CA VAL A 326 20.56 8.27 -0.71
C VAL A 326 20.35 8.60 -2.19
N GLU A 327 20.69 9.80 -2.64
CA GLU A 327 20.63 10.17 -4.05
C GLU A 327 21.81 9.62 -4.85
N SER A 328 22.98 9.46 -4.22
CA SER A 328 24.16 8.84 -4.83
C SER A 328 24.07 7.31 -4.96
N TRP A 329 23.04 6.72 -4.37
CA TRP A 329 22.71 5.29 -4.43
C TRP A 329 22.30 4.86 -5.84
#